data_AF-A0A0F9FHS6-F1
#
_entry.id   AF-A0A0F9FHS6-F1
#
_cell.length_a   1.000
_cell.length_b   1.000
_cell.length_c   1.000
_cell.angle_alpha   90.00
_cell.angle_beta   90.00
_cell.angle_gamma   90.00
#
_symmetry.space_group_name_H-M   'P 1'
#
loop_
_entity.id
_entity.type
_entity.pdbx_description
1 polymer ?
#
loop_
_entity_poly.entity_id
_entity_poly.type
_entity_poly.pdbx_seq_one_letter_code
_entity_poly.pdbx_strand_id
1 'polypeptide(L)'
;MKAKPKKKRGPLASTLEKNRLIEINLLEKRAALLAERFEVEKEQAPILSIEPHEKQKPVYDDVVNGKKGIVFQGGNRSGKTFFLITQTIALLYGKEFWGARRELPFKPPVRARLLGEDWTFHIGQVLIPILEEMMPPYLIKRKKKNQVGIDYLWELTNGSTLELMCMRPDQRVLMAEGVEREIADIEPGDFIMCSNGPTEVVKRYESYAPEFYHIRTAYGNEVVCTGIHPVFTVAGWKKAKDLVIGDVVVESEIPALLSDKGFLHLEDWQLILTGVLIGDGHIKG
;
A
#
# COMPACT_ATOMS: atom_id res chain seq x y z
N MET A 1 54.96 21.69 -54.40
CA MET A 1 53.92 21.22 -53.44
C MET A 1 54.48 21.35 -52.03
N LYS A 2 53.93 22.26 -51.19
CA LYS A 2 54.42 22.47 -49.81
C LYS A 2 53.97 21.32 -48.91
N ALA A 3 54.93 20.58 -48.35
CA ALA A 3 54.66 19.47 -47.43
C ALA A 3 53.99 20.00 -46.14
N LYS A 4 52.80 19.49 -45.83
CA LYS A 4 52.08 19.83 -44.59
C LYS A 4 52.90 19.34 -43.38
N PRO A 5 53.08 20.16 -42.33
CA PRO A 5 53.86 19.77 -41.16
C PRO A 5 53.18 18.58 -40.46
N LYS A 6 53.96 17.51 -40.23
CA LYS A 6 53.52 16.34 -39.46
C LYS A 6 53.21 16.79 -38.02
N LYS A 7 51.94 16.76 -37.62
CA LYS A 7 51.53 16.95 -36.22
C LYS A 7 52.22 15.89 -35.36
N LYS A 8 53.17 16.32 -34.50
CA LYS A 8 53.76 15.46 -33.47
C LYS A 8 52.63 14.95 -32.58
N ARG A 9 52.30 13.66 -32.66
CA ARG A 9 51.41 13.01 -31.70
C ARG A 9 52.16 12.95 -30.37
N GLY A 10 51.77 13.80 -29.42
CA GLY A 10 52.24 13.71 -28.03
C GLY A 10 51.87 12.37 -27.38
N PRO A 11 52.52 11.99 -26.28
CA PRO A 11 52.42 10.65 -25.71
C PRO A 11 51.04 10.40 -25.09
N LEU A 12 50.16 9.75 -25.86
CA LEU A 12 48.81 9.33 -25.42
C LEU A 12 48.83 8.47 -24.14
N ALA A 13 49.90 7.71 -23.91
CA ALA A 13 50.04 6.87 -22.72
C ALA A 13 50.00 7.68 -21.41
N SER A 14 50.62 8.87 -21.40
CA SER A 14 50.68 9.74 -20.22
C SER A 14 49.34 10.34 -19.82
N THR A 15 48.42 10.50 -20.77
CA THR A 15 47.08 11.04 -20.52
C THR A 15 46.14 9.95 -20.00
N LEU A 16 46.26 8.73 -20.53
CA LEU A 16 45.44 7.59 -20.11
C LEU A 16 45.72 7.22 -18.64
N GLU A 17 46.99 7.24 -18.25
CA GLU A 17 47.44 6.90 -16.90
C GLU A 17 47.02 7.96 -15.87
N LYS A 18 47.09 9.24 -16.25
CA LYS A 18 46.54 10.34 -15.43
C LYS A 18 45.02 10.22 -15.25
N ASN A 19 44.28 9.88 -16.30
CA ASN A 19 42.83 9.71 -16.21
C ASN A 19 42.44 8.53 -15.30
N ARG A 20 43.18 7.41 -15.38
CA ARG A 20 42.97 6.27 -14.47
C ARG A 20 43.22 6.64 -13.02
N LEU A 21 44.28 7.41 -12.74
CA LEU A 21 44.58 7.85 -11.37
C LEU A 21 43.49 8.78 -10.81
N ILE A 22 42.95 9.67 -11.64
CA ILE A 22 41.82 10.53 -11.28
C ILE A 22 40.58 9.69 -10.97
N GLU A 23 40.29 8.68 -11.79
CA GLU A 23 39.15 7.78 -11.61
C GLU A 23 39.26 6.97 -10.30
N ILE A 24 40.44 6.40 -10.02
CA ILE A 24 40.70 5.67 -8.76
C ILE A 24 40.48 6.59 -7.55
N ASN A 25 41.07 7.80 -7.55
CA ASN A 25 40.88 8.76 -6.45
C ASN A 25 39.40 9.16 -6.26
N LEU A 26 38.64 9.29 -7.35
CA LEU A 26 37.19 9.56 -7.30
C LEU A 26 36.42 8.39 -6.70
N LEU A 27 36.78 7.16 -7.04
CA LEU A 27 36.15 5.94 -6.51
C LEU A 27 36.45 5.79 -5.02
N GLU A 28 37.69 5.99 -4.59
CA GLU A 28 38.08 5.94 -3.18
C GLU A 28 37.34 7.00 -2.35
N LYS A 29 37.26 8.24 -2.86
CA LYS A 29 36.51 9.32 -2.21
C LYS A 29 35.01 8.99 -2.10
N ARG A 30 34.42 8.39 -3.14
CA ARG A 30 33.02 7.92 -3.09
C ARG A 30 32.82 6.79 -2.09
N ALA A 31 33.74 5.83 -2.04
CA ALA A 31 33.69 4.71 -1.09
C ALA A 31 33.77 5.21 0.36
N ALA A 32 34.68 6.16 0.66
CA ALA A 32 34.80 6.77 1.98
C ALA A 32 33.51 7.52 2.39
N LEU A 33 32.92 8.29 1.47
CA LEU A 33 31.71 9.06 1.72
C LEU A 33 30.48 8.14 1.89
N LEU A 34 30.45 7.02 1.18
CA LEU A 34 29.44 5.97 1.38
C LEU A 34 29.63 5.25 2.72
N ALA A 35 30.87 5.00 3.15
CA ALA A 35 31.16 4.37 4.44
C ALA A 35 30.80 5.29 5.61
N GLU A 36 31.13 6.59 5.52
CA GLU A 36 30.74 7.60 6.51
C GLU A 36 29.21 7.70 6.60
N ARG A 37 28.53 7.81 5.45
CA ARG A 37 27.07 7.80 5.40
C ARG A 37 26.49 6.51 5.96
N PHE A 38 27.13 5.37 5.73
CA PHE A 38 26.70 4.09 6.26
C PHE A 38 26.82 4.03 7.78
N GLU A 39 27.90 4.54 8.38
CA GLU A 39 28.05 4.59 9.83
C GLU A 39 27.05 5.57 10.46
N VAL A 40 26.81 6.74 9.86
CA VAL A 40 25.75 7.66 10.30
C VAL A 40 24.37 6.99 10.18
N GLU A 41 24.08 6.32 9.06
CA GLU A 41 22.83 5.58 8.88
C GLU A 41 22.69 4.42 9.87
N LYS A 42 23.78 3.80 10.31
CA LYS A 42 23.81 2.71 11.28
C LYS A 42 23.61 3.21 12.71
N GLU A 43 24.19 4.35 13.07
CA GLU A 43 23.92 5.05 14.34
C GLU A 43 22.48 5.55 14.42
N GLN A 44 21.88 5.87 13.27
CA GLN A 44 20.53 6.41 13.18
C GLN A 44 19.46 5.38 12.78
N ALA A 45 19.85 4.16 12.40
CA ALA A 45 18.93 3.08 12.07
C ALA A 45 18.45 2.45 13.38
N PRO A 46 17.15 2.53 13.69
CA PRO A 46 16.66 1.98 14.95
C PRO A 46 16.73 0.45 15.01
N ILE A 47 16.85 -0.22 13.85
CA ILE A 47 16.97 -1.67 13.76
C ILE A 47 18.17 -2.04 12.88
N LEU A 48 19.10 -2.79 13.48
CA LEU A 48 20.33 -3.25 12.83
C LEU A 48 20.15 -4.55 12.04
N SER A 49 19.25 -5.43 12.49
CA SER A 49 18.95 -6.69 11.82
C SER A 49 17.53 -7.18 12.17
N ILE A 50 16.93 -7.91 11.24
CA ILE A 50 15.68 -8.63 11.43
C ILE A 50 15.90 -10.03 10.88
N GLU A 51 15.58 -11.03 11.68
CA GLU A 51 15.50 -12.40 11.21
C GLU A 51 14.03 -12.74 10.94
N PRO A 52 13.60 -12.76 9.66
CA PRO A 52 12.21 -13.00 9.34
C PRO A 52 11.83 -14.45 9.68
N HIS A 53 10.63 -14.63 10.22
CA HIS A 53 10.08 -15.95 10.48
C HIS A 53 10.04 -16.77 9.17
N GLU A 54 10.21 -18.10 9.22
CA GLU A 54 10.27 -18.96 8.01
C GLU A 54 9.10 -18.71 7.03
N LYS A 55 7.88 -18.57 7.57
CA LYS A 55 6.68 -18.23 6.78
C LYS A 55 6.71 -16.88 6.07
N GLN A 56 7.50 -15.92 6.56
CA GLN A 56 7.63 -14.59 5.98
C GLN A 56 8.66 -14.55 4.83
N LYS A 57 9.67 -15.42 4.84
CA LYS A 57 10.76 -15.42 3.85
C LYS A 57 10.26 -15.48 2.41
N PRO A 58 9.33 -16.39 2.01
CA PRO A 58 8.80 -16.41 0.65
C PRO A 58 8.11 -15.11 0.25
N VAL A 59 7.46 -14.44 1.22
CA VAL A 59 6.75 -13.18 1.01
C VAL A 59 7.73 -12.04 0.75
N TYR A 60 8.84 -11.97 1.51
CA TYR A 60 9.92 -11.02 1.24
C TYR A 60 10.54 -11.21 -0.14
N ASP A 61 10.82 -12.46 -0.52
CA ASP A 61 11.37 -12.77 -1.84
C ASP A 61 10.41 -12.38 -2.96
N ASP A 62 9.11 -12.60 -2.77
CA ASP A 62 8.08 -12.16 -3.71
C ASP A 62 8.05 -10.64 -3.89
N VAL A 63 8.21 -9.87 -2.81
CA VAL A 63 8.28 -8.40 -2.88
C VAL A 63 9.55 -7.94 -3.61
N VAL A 64 10.70 -8.54 -3.30
CA VAL A 64 11.99 -8.22 -3.96
C VAL A 64 11.95 -8.55 -5.45
N ASN A 65 11.25 -9.62 -5.82
CA ASN A 65 11.01 -10.00 -7.22
C ASN A 65 9.92 -9.15 -7.91
N GLY A 66 9.34 -8.16 -7.21
CA GLY A 66 8.42 -7.19 -7.79
C GLY A 66 7.00 -7.69 -7.95
N LYS A 67 6.58 -8.74 -7.25
CA LYS A 67 5.17 -9.14 -7.22
C LYS A 67 4.33 -8.02 -6.60
N LYS A 68 3.21 -7.72 -7.25
CA LYS A 68 2.32 -6.60 -6.88
C LYS A 68 1.18 -7.01 -5.94
N GLY A 69 0.75 -8.27 -6.01
CA GLY A 69 -0.30 -8.83 -5.16
C GLY A 69 0.27 -10.02 -4.40
N ILE A 70 0.26 -9.94 -3.07
CA ILE A 70 0.77 -10.99 -2.20
C ILE A 70 -0.20 -11.12 -1.03
N VAL A 71 -0.63 -12.35 -0.77
CA VAL A 71 -1.50 -12.68 0.37
C VAL A 71 -0.67 -13.44 1.39
N PHE A 72 -0.52 -12.87 2.58
CA PHE A 72 0.16 -13.53 3.69
C PHE A 72 -0.85 -13.95 4.75
N GLN A 73 -1.09 -15.26 4.86
CA GLN A 73 -1.91 -15.84 5.91
C GLN A 73 -1.02 -16.32 7.07
N GLY A 74 -1.29 -15.82 8.27
CA GLY A 74 -0.52 -16.16 9.47
C GLY A 74 -1.31 -15.89 10.75
N GLY A 75 -0.91 -16.52 11.85
CA GLY A 75 -1.42 -16.18 13.18
C GLY A 75 -0.73 -14.92 13.72
N ASN A 76 -1.24 -14.32 14.80
CA ASN A 76 -0.58 -13.13 15.38
C ASN A 76 0.85 -13.44 15.85
N ARG A 77 1.10 -14.68 16.31
CA ARG A 77 2.44 -15.19 16.69
C ARG A 77 3.41 -15.31 15.52
N SER A 78 2.97 -15.29 14.27
CA SER A 78 3.87 -15.25 13.11
C SER A 78 4.30 -13.83 12.74
N GLY A 79 4.06 -12.85 13.62
CA GLY A 79 4.55 -11.48 13.47
C GLY A 79 3.93 -10.73 12.30
N LYS A 80 2.63 -10.94 12.00
CA LYS A 80 1.94 -10.29 10.86
C LYS A 80 2.08 -8.78 10.87
N THR A 81 1.79 -8.15 12.00
CA THR A 81 1.86 -6.70 12.17
C THR A 81 3.27 -6.19 11.94
N PHE A 82 4.25 -6.85 12.58
CA PHE A 82 5.66 -6.51 12.43
C PHE A 82 6.11 -6.64 10.97
N PHE A 83 5.82 -7.76 10.31
CA PHE A 83 6.08 -8.00 8.89
C PHE A 83 5.44 -6.95 7.98
N LEU A 84 4.19 -6.58 8.24
CA LEU A 84 3.48 -5.59 7.45
C LEU A 84 4.16 -4.22 7.56
N ILE A 85 4.57 -3.83 8.76
CA ILE A 85 5.24 -2.55 9.03
C ILE A 85 6.65 -2.54 8.43
N THR A 86 7.45 -3.59 8.66
CA THR A 86 8.80 -3.71 8.09
C THR A 86 8.77 -3.57 6.58
N GLN A 87 7.87 -4.30 5.92
CA GLN A 87 7.76 -4.29 4.48
C GLN A 87 7.27 -2.94 3.95
N THR A 88 6.35 -2.30 4.67
CA THR A 88 5.86 -0.96 4.33
C THR A 88 6.98 0.07 4.39
N ILE A 89 7.80 0.06 5.45
CA ILE A 89 8.95 0.95 5.60
C ILE A 89 9.96 0.72 4.48
N ALA A 90 10.27 -0.55 4.17
CA ALA A 90 11.18 -0.90 3.08
C ALA A 90 10.67 -0.40 1.71
N LEU A 91 9.37 -0.53 1.43
CA LEU A 91 8.75 -0.02 0.20
C LEU A 91 8.80 1.51 0.11
N LEU A 92 8.51 2.20 1.21
CA LEU A 92 8.58 3.67 1.27
C LEU A 92 9.99 4.19 1.03
N TYR A 93 11.00 3.40 1.39
CA TYR A 93 12.41 3.75 1.22
C TYR A 93 13.03 3.24 -0.09
N GLY A 94 12.45 2.20 -0.70
CA GLY A 94 12.95 1.56 -1.92
C GLY A 94 14.03 0.51 -1.69
N LYS A 95 14.31 0.14 -0.44
CA LYS A 95 15.26 -0.93 -0.08
C LYS A 95 14.92 -1.52 1.29
N GLU A 96 15.30 -2.77 1.51
CA GLU A 96 15.21 -3.39 2.83
C GLU A 96 16.21 -2.75 3.80
N PHE A 97 15.82 -2.65 5.07
CA PHE A 97 16.68 -2.11 6.13
C PHE A 97 17.47 -3.20 6.86
N TRP A 98 17.03 -4.45 6.74
CA TRP A 98 17.60 -5.62 7.41
C TRP A 98 18.39 -6.50 6.44
N GLY A 99 19.27 -7.32 6.98
CA GLY A 99 20.05 -8.31 6.21
C GLY A 99 20.95 -7.66 5.15
N ALA A 100 20.87 -8.17 3.92
CA ALA A 100 21.68 -7.71 2.79
C ALA A 100 21.25 -6.34 2.22
N ARG A 101 20.24 -5.68 2.80
CA ARG A 101 19.70 -4.39 2.38
C ARG A 101 19.39 -4.34 0.88
N ARG A 102 18.61 -5.32 0.42
CA ARG A 102 18.28 -5.49 -0.99
C ARG A 102 17.52 -4.27 -1.51
N GLU A 103 17.92 -3.79 -2.68
CA GLU A 103 17.16 -2.77 -3.41
C GLU A 103 15.83 -3.37 -3.86
N LEU A 104 14.74 -2.65 -3.59
CA LEU A 104 13.43 -3.04 -4.06
C LEU A 104 13.20 -2.52 -5.49
N PRO A 105 12.37 -3.22 -6.28
CA PRO A 105 12.02 -2.79 -7.64
C PRO A 105 11.12 -1.55 -7.65
N PHE A 106 10.49 -1.23 -6.51
CA PHE A 106 9.64 -0.06 -6.33
C PHE A 106 10.49 1.13 -5.86
N LYS A 107 10.74 2.08 -6.76
CA LYS A 107 11.54 3.27 -6.44
C LYS A 107 10.68 4.39 -5.84
N PRO A 108 11.11 5.03 -4.74
CA PRO A 108 10.45 6.22 -4.20
C PRO A 108 10.31 7.35 -5.24
N PRO A 109 9.26 8.18 -5.14
CA PRO A 109 8.26 8.20 -4.07
C PRO A 109 7.20 7.09 -4.20
N VAL A 110 6.88 6.45 -3.08
CA VAL A 110 5.83 5.42 -2.97
C VAL A 110 4.72 5.91 -2.04
N ARG A 111 3.46 5.60 -2.37
CA ARG A 111 2.31 5.85 -1.50
C ARG A 111 1.86 4.53 -0.87
N ALA A 112 2.10 4.35 0.42
CA ALA A 112 1.63 3.19 1.17
C ALA A 112 0.36 3.54 1.97
N ARG A 113 -0.52 2.55 2.11
CA ARG A 113 -1.65 2.61 3.04
C ARG A 113 -1.63 1.38 3.93
N LEU A 114 -1.77 1.61 5.24
CA LEU A 114 -2.00 0.54 6.20
C LEU A 114 -3.42 0.66 6.72
N LEU A 115 -4.20 -0.39 6.54
CA LEU A 115 -5.54 -0.46 7.09
C LEU A 115 -5.44 -1.03 8.49
N GLY A 116 -5.91 -0.23 9.45
CA GLY A 116 -6.07 -0.66 10.82
C GLY A 116 -7.48 -1.15 11.05
N GLU A 117 -7.64 -1.74 12.22
CA GLU A 117 -8.92 -2.22 12.72
C GLU A 117 -9.66 -1.01 13.31
N ASP A 118 -9.06 -0.42 14.33
CA ASP A 118 -9.53 0.79 14.99
C ASP A 118 -8.39 1.80 15.20
N TRP A 119 -8.73 3.07 15.45
CA TRP A 119 -7.73 4.12 15.63
C TRP A 119 -6.96 3.99 16.95
N THR A 120 -7.61 3.62 18.05
CA THR A 120 -7.06 3.81 19.40
C THR A 120 -6.22 2.62 19.86
N PHE A 121 -6.79 1.41 19.79
CA PHE A 121 -6.17 0.17 20.21
C PHE A 121 -5.28 -0.39 19.11
N HIS A 122 -5.81 -0.69 17.91
CA HIS A 122 -4.97 -1.30 16.89
C HIS A 122 -3.99 -0.30 16.28
N ILE A 123 -4.47 0.80 15.68
CA ILE A 123 -3.55 1.77 15.07
C ILE A 123 -2.70 2.44 16.15
N GLY A 124 -3.34 2.99 17.19
CA GLY A 124 -2.70 3.80 18.22
C GLY A 124 -1.75 3.03 19.13
N GLN A 125 -2.15 1.86 19.63
CA GLN A 125 -1.34 1.09 20.59
C GLN A 125 -0.48 0.01 19.95
N VAL A 126 -0.77 -0.41 18.70
CA VAL A 126 0.00 -1.46 18.03
C VAL A 126 0.77 -0.95 16.83
N LEU A 127 0.13 -0.29 15.86
CA LEU A 127 0.83 0.10 14.62
C LEU A 127 1.76 1.30 14.83
N ILE A 128 1.29 2.36 15.49
CA ILE A 128 2.04 3.60 15.69
C ILE A 128 3.34 3.36 16.46
N PRO A 129 3.35 2.64 17.61
CA PRO A 129 4.58 2.45 18.36
C PRO A 129 5.63 1.70 17.57
N ILE A 130 5.23 0.64 16.84
CA ILE A 130 6.16 -0.11 15.99
C ILE A 130 6.62 0.77 14.81
N LEU A 131 5.75 1.57 14.20
CA LEU A 131 6.15 2.51 13.15
C LEU A 131 7.14 3.56 13.67
N GLU A 132 6.92 4.13 14.85
CA GLU A 132 7.82 5.12 15.46
C GLU A 132 9.16 4.50 15.87
N GLU A 133 9.13 3.29 16.41
CA GLU A 133 10.33 2.52 16.73
C GLU A 133 11.13 2.21 15.47
N MET A 134 10.48 1.78 14.39
CA MET A 134 11.16 1.28 13.20
C MET A 134 11.53 2.33 12.16
N MET A 135 10.80 3.44 12.09
CA MET A 135 10.99 4.47 11.07
C MET A 135 12.21 5.33 11.41
N PRO A 136 13.24 5.40 10.55
CA PRO A 136 14.36 6.28 10.79
C PRO A 136 13.91 7.75 10.91
N PRO A 137 14.23 8.46 12.01
CA PRO A 137 13.70 9.81 12.25
C PRO A 137 14.03 10.81 11.13
N TYR A 138 15.20 10.68 10.51
CA TYR A 138 15.64 11.54 9.39
C TYR A 138 14.79 11.37 8.12
N LEU A 139 14.05 10.26 7.98
CA LEU A 139 13.13 10.07 6.86
C LEU A 139 11.83 10.84 7.07
N ILE A 140 11.44 11.13 8.30
CA ILE A 140 10.14 11.75 8.59
C ILE A 140 10.24 13.25 8.33
N LYS A 141 9.54 13.72 7.28
CA LYS A 141 9.43 15.16 6.97
C LYS A 141 8.33 15.82 7.79
N ARG A 142 7.14 15.20 7.83
CA ARG A 142 6.02 15.66 8.67
C ARG A 142 5.06 14.53 9.00
N LYS A 143 4.46 14.61 10.19
CA LYS A 143 3.34 13.76 10.61
C LYS A 143 2.08 14.62 10.75
N LYS A 144 0.92 14.06 10.42
CA LYS A 144 -0.39 14.67 10.72
C LYS A 144 -1.16 13.75 11.65
N LYS A 145 -1.68 14.35 12.72
CA LYS A 145 -2.58 13.68 13.66
C LYS A 145 -4.02 13.79 13.17
N ASN A 146 -4.79 12.75 13.43
CA ASN A 146 -6.25 12.79 13.31
C ASN A 146 -6.82 13.52 14.55
N GLN A 147 -8.15 13.55 14.67
CA GLN A 147 -8.79 14.27 15.77
C GLN A 147 -8.68 13.58 17.13
N VAL A 148 -8.38 12.28 17.17
CA VAL A 148 -8.08 11.57 18.43
C VAL A 148 -6.59 11.66 18.81
N GLY A 149 -5.81 12.50 18.11
CA GLY A 149 -4.41 12.76 18.42
C GLY A 149 -3.42 11.71 17.89
N ILE A 150 -3.87 10.79 17.02
CA ILE A 150 -3.10 9.66 16.51
C ILE A 150 -2.59 9.98 15.09
N ASP A 151 -1.32 9.66 14.81
CA ASP A 151 -0.68 10.02 13.54
C ASP A 151 -1.25 9.20 12.37
N TYR A 152 -2.06 9.82 11.51
CA TYR A 152 -2.68 9.09 10.37
C TYR A 152 -1.92 9.24 9.06
N LEU A 153 -1.10 10.29 8.91
CA LEU A 153 -0.33 10.54 7.68
C LEU A 153 1.11 10.87 8.04
N TRP A 154 2.03 10.16 7.40
CA TRP A 154 3.46 10.37 7.50
C TRP A 154 3.98 10.70 6.10
N GLU A 155 4.63 11.85 5.96
CA GLU A 155 5.30 12.23 4.73
C GLU A 155 6.80 12.17 4.93
N LEU A 156 7.49 11.54 3.99
CA LEU A 156 8.92 11.32 4.07
C LEU A 156 9.72 12.35 3.27
N THR A 157 10.99 12.51 3.62
CA THR A 157 11.93 13.44 2.96
C THR A 157 12.19 13.09 1.50
N ASN A 158 12.04 11.82 1.12
CA ASN A 158 12.11 11.34 -0.27
C ASN A 158 10.79 11.51 -1.07
N GLY A 159 9.75 12.11 -0.47
CA GLY A 159 8.45 12.34 -1.11
C GLY A 159 7.46 11.17 -1.00
N SER A 160 7.86 10.02 -0.45
CA SER A 160 6.95 8.92 -0.14
C SER A 160 5.95 9.31 0.97
N THR A 161 4.79 8.66 0.99
CA THR A 161 3.74 8.91 2.00
C THR A 161 3.17 7.62 2.55
N LEU A 162 2.94 7.56 3.85
CA LEU A 162 2.22 6.48 4.55
C LEU A 162 0.93 7.01 5.17
N GLU A 163 -0.18 6.35 4.91
CA GLU A 163 -1.52 6.74 5.38
C GLU A 163 -2.21 5.59 6.11
N LEU A 164 -2.83 5.87 7.26
CA LEU A 164 -3.60 4.93 8.08
C LEU A 164 -5.12 5.20 7.90
N MET A 165 -5.99 4.17 7.91
CA MET A 165 -7.38 4.25 7.38
C MET A 165 -8.46 3.53 8.24
N CYS A 166 -9.75 3.97 8.21
CA CYS A 166 -10.98 3.31 8.78
C CYS A 166 -12.34 3.76 8.09
N MET A 167 -13.53 3.18 8.45
CA MET A 167 -14.91 3.34 7.83
C MET A 167 -15.99 4.00 8.77
N ARG A 168 -17.18 4.44 8.26
CA ARG A 168 -18.31 5.08 9.01
C ARG A 168 -19.29 4.08 9.65
N PRO A 169 -19.98 4.42 10.76
CA PRO A 169 -20.95 3.52 11.43
C PRO A 169 -22.27 3.25 10.68
N ASP A 170 -22.87 4.26 10.03
CA ASP A 170 -24.18 4.18 9.35
C ASP A 170 -24.09 3.66 7.90
N GLN A 171 -22.89 3.31 7.44
CA GLN A 171 -22.70 2.77 6.11
C GLN A 171 -23.41 1.42 5.97
N ARG A 172 -24.35 1.32 5.01
CA ARG A 172 -25.06 0.07 4.75
C ARG A 172 -24.15 -0.96 4.09
N VAL A 173 -24.29 -2.21 4.49
CA VAL A 173 -23.62 -3.39 3.96
C VAL A 173 -24.69 -4.41 3.57
N LEU A 174 -24.54 -4.98 2.37
CA LEU A 174 -25.40 -6.05 1.90
C LEU A 174 -25.08 -7.35 2.64
N MET A 175 -26.07 -7.91 3.33
CA MET A 175 -25.98 -9.18 4.03
C MET A 175 -26.17 -10.36 3.07
N ALA A 176 -25.73 -11.55 3.46
CA ALA A 176 -25.80 -12.75 2.61
C ALA A 176 -27.24 -13.14 2.22
N GLU A 177 -28.20 -12.86 3.10
CA GLU A 177 -29.63 -13.09 2.91
C GLU A 177 -30.32 -12.02 2.05
N GLY A 178 -29.59 -11.03 1.55
CA GLY A 178 -30.11 -10.01 0.63
C GLY A 178 -30.76 -8.81 1.29
N VAL A 179 -30.62 -8.66 2.60
CA VAL A 179 -31.04 -7.44 3.31
C VAL A 179 -29.83 -6.53 3.54
N GLU A 180 -30.07 -5.23 3.69
CA GLU A 180 -29.01 -4.28 4.07
C GLU A 180 -29.08 -3.97 5.57
N ARG A 181 -27.91 -3.97 6.23
CA ARG A 181 -27.74 -3.52 7.62
C ARG A 181 -26.69 -2.43 7.71
N GLU A 182 -26.81 -1.53 8.68
CA GLU A 182 -25.73 -0.58 8.99
C GLU A 182 -24.51 -1.35 9.48
N ILE A 183 -23.30 -0.94 9.11
CA ILE A 183 -22.06 -1.59 9.55
C ILE A 183 -21.87 -1.52 11.07
N ALA A 184 -22.50 -0.54 11.73
CA ALA A 184 -22.61 -0.45 13.18
C ALA A 184 -23.58 -1.46 13.82
N ASP A 185 -24.35 -2.19 13.05
CA ASP A 185 -25.22 -3.25 13.58
C ASP A 185 -24.63 -4.64 13.32
N ILE A 186 -23.56 -4.75 12.52
CA ILE A 186 -22.98 -6.03 12.12
C ILE A 186 -22.10 -6.59 13.23
N GLU A 187 -22.32 -7.84 13.58
CA GLU A 187 -21.60 -8.56 14.63
C GLU A 187 -20.78 -9.73 14.08
N PRO A 188 -19.71 -10.15 14.77
CA PRO A 188 -19.02 -11.39 14.43
C PRO A 188 -19.98 -12.59 14.41
N GLY A 189 -19.94 -13.38 13.34
CA GLY A 189 -20.85 -14.48 13.05
C GLY A 189 -21.96 -14.14 12.05
N ASP A 190 -22.21 -12.85 11.78
CA ASP A 190 -23.06 -12.43 10.65
C ASP A 190 -22.41 -12.81 9.31
N PHE A 191 -23.20 -13.00 8.26
CA PHE A 191 -22.69 -13.25 6.91
C PHE A 191 -22.98 -12.06 5.99
N ILE A 192 -21.95 -11.54 5.34
CA ILE A 192 -22.06 -10.42 4.40
C ILE A 192 -21.85 -10.90 2.96
N MET A 193 -22.46 -10.19 2.01
CA MET A 193 -22.32 -10.47 0.59
C MET A 193 -21.00 -9.87 0.07
N CYS A 194 -20.15 -10.71 -0.51
CA CYS A 194 -18.93 -10.31 -1.20
C CYS A 194 -18.98 -10.75 -2.67
N SER A 195 -18.07 -10.24 -3.51
CA SER A 195 -17.98 -10.62 -4.93
C SER A 195 -17.68 -12.10 -5.17
N ASN A 196 -17.12 -12.80 -4.17
CA ASN A 196 -16.83 -14.22 -4.22
C ASN A 196 -17.85 -15.08 -3.44
N GLY A 197 -18.97 -14.48 -3.02
CA GLY A 197 -20.04 -15.14 -2.26
C GLY A 197 -20.12 -14.72 -0.78
N PRO A 198 -21.10 -15.28 -0.04
CA PRO A 198 -21.29 -15.04 1.38
C PRO A 198 -20.02 -15.29 2.18
N THR A 199 -19.67 -14.32 3.01
CA THR A 199 -18.48 -14.36 3.85
C THR A 199 -18.86 -14.07 5.29
N GLU A 200 -18.39 -14.91 6.21
CA GLU A 200 -18.60 -14.70 7.65
C GLU A 200 -17.80 -13.48 8.13
N VAL A 201 -18.46 -12.61 8.88
CA VAL A 201 -17.83 -11.52 9.61
C VAL A 201 -17.15 -12.14 10.82
N VAL A 202 -15.82 -12.12 10.83
CA VAL A 202 -15.05 -12.73 11.92
C VAL A 202 -14.77 -11.76 13.06
N LYS A 203 -14.84 -10.45 12.81
CA LYS A 203 -14.49 -9.41 13.79
C LYS A 203 -15.06 -8.03 13.38
N ARG A 204 -15.36 -7.20 14.38
CA ARG A 204 -15.91 -5.83 14.25
C ARG A 204 -14.96 -4.79 14.84
N TYR A 205 -14.90 -3.60 14.23
CA TYR A 205 -14.07 -2.48 14.69
C TYR A 205 -14.79 -1.14 14.57
N GLU A 206 -14.52 -0.22 15.50
CA GLU A 206 -15.16 1.10 15.56
C GLU A 206 -14.12 2.21 15.70
N SER A 207 -14.35 3.35 15.04
CA SER A 207 -13.47 4.50 15.18
C SER A 207 -14.14 5.82 14.76
N TYR A 208 -13.60 6.95 15.24
CA TYR A 208 -14.10 8.28 14.93
C TYR A 208 -13.36 8.92 13.75
N ALA A 209 -14.11 9.54 12.83
CA ALA A 209 -13.59 10.39 11.76
C ALA A 209 -14.42 11.68 11.65
N PRO A 210 -13.80 12.83 11.36
CA PRO A 210 -14.49 14.11 11.43
C PRO A 210 -14.97 14.68 10.11
N GLU A 211 -14.36 14.23 9.02
CA GLU A 211 -14.66 14.69 7.68
C GLU A 211 -15.06 13.48 6.86
N PHE A 212 -16.24 13.61 6.28
CA PHE A 212 -16.84 12.59 5.45
C PHE A 212 -17.13 13.16 4.08
N TYR A 213 -16.86 12.35 3.09
CA TYR A 213 -17.11 12.63 1.69
C TYR A 213 -18.37 11.88 1.35
N HIS A 214 -19.38 12.63 0.92
CA HIS A 214 -20.63 12.08 0.49
C HIS A 214 -20.57 11.89 -1.03
N ILE A 215 -20.49 10.63 -1.45
CA ILE A 215 -20.46 10.26 -2.86
C ILE A 215 -21.86 9.78 -3.20
N ARG A 216 -22.56 10.59 -4.01
CA ARG A 216 -23.84 10.21 -4.60
C ARG A 216 -23.61 9.86 -6.06
N THR A 217 -23.98 8.66 -6.47
CA THR A 217 -23.92 8.25 -7.88
C THR A 217 -25.12 8.80 -8.64
N ALA A 218 -25.05 8.81 -9.97
CA ALA A 218 -26.14 9.30 -10.82
C ALA A 218 -27.46 8.52 -10.63
N TYR A 219 -27.38 7.32 -10.05
CA TYR A 219 -28.50 6.42 -9.82
C TYR A 219 -29.12 6.57 -8.43
N GLY A 220 -28.59 7.48 -7.60
CA GLY A 220 -29.12 7.75 -6.26
C GLY A 220 -28.48 6.93 -5.15
N ASN A 221 -27.55 6.01 -5.47
CA ASN A 221 -26.76 5.30 -4.47
C ASN A 221 -25.83 6.27 -3.75
N GLU A 222 -25.69 6.09 -2.44
CA GLU A 222 -24.90 6.94 -1.57
C GLU A 222 -23.89 6.12 -0.78
N VAL A 223 -22.64 6.57 -0.79
CA VAL A 223 -21.62 6.06 0.12
C VAL A 223 -21.00 7.24 0.85
N VAL A 224 -20.86 7.10 2.16
CA VAL A 224 -20.28 8.13 3.00
C VAL A 224 -19.02 7.58 3.66
N CYS A 225 -17.87 8.10 3.27
CA CYS A 225 -16.59 7.55 3.71
C CYS A 225 -15.56 8.66 3.98
N THR A 226 -14.43 8.29 4.57
CA THR A 226 -13.33 9.23 4.79
C THR A 226 -12.69 9.60 3.45
N GLY A 227 -12.16 10.83 3.30
CA GLY A 227 -11.62 11.29 2.01
C GLY A 227 -10.47 10.46 1.45
N ILE A 228 -9.84 9.66 2.31
CA ILE A 228 -8.72 8.80 1.99
C ILE A 228 -9.18 7.43 1.48
N HIS A 229 -10.44 7.06 1.74
CA HIS A 229 -11.04 5.75 1.43
C HIS A 229 -10.91 5.41 -0.06
N PRO A 230 -10.36 4.23 -0.41
CA PRO A 230 -10.28 3.80 -1.80
C PRO A 230 -11.67 3.45 -2.33
N VAL A 231 -12.02 4.02 -3.46
CA VAL A 231 -13.24 3.77 -4.22
C VAL A 231 -12.83 3.18 -5.56
N PHE A 232 -13.44 2.06 -5.95
CA PHE A 232 -13.11 1.41 -7.21
C PHE A 232 -13.87 2.08 -8.35
N THR A 233 -13.15 2.52 -9.38
CA THR A 233 -13.71 3.16 -10.57
C THR A 233 -13.34 2.35 -11.81
N VAL A 234 -13.95 2.64 -12.96
CA VAL A 234 -13.56 2.02 -14.24
C VAL A 234 -12.11 2.32 -14.65
N ALA A 235 -11.51 3.37 -14.07
CA ALA A 235 -10.10 3.72 -14.24
C ALA A 235 -9.19 3.13 -13.13
N GLY A 236 -9.74 2.27 -12.28
CA GLY A 236 -9.08 1.67 -11.12
C GLY A 236 -9.39 2.37 -9.80
N TRP A 237 -8.58 2.09 -8.77
CA TRP A 237 -8.77 2.62 -7.43
C TRP A 237 -8.44 4.12 -7.35
N LYS A 238 -9.41 4.92 -6.88
CA LYS A 238 -9.27 6.36 -6.61
C LYS A 238 -9.57 6.65 -5.14
N LYS A 239 -9.03 7.72 -4.56
CA LYS A 239 -9.46 8.13 -3.20
C LYS A 239 -10.79 8.87 -3.29
N ALA A 240 -11.64 8.75 -2.28
CA ALA A 240 -12.91 9.47 -2.21
C ALA A 240 -12.77 10.99 -2.43
N LYS A 241 -11.75 11.63 -1.87
CA LYS A 241 -11.48 13.07 -2.05
C LYS A 241 -10.98 13.47 -3.43
N ASP A 242 -10.49 12.50 -4.20
CA ASP A 242 -9.94 12.74 -5.54
C ASP A 242 -11.03 12.46 -6.61
N LEU A 243 -12.19 11.93 -6.23
CA LEU A 243 -13.33 11.76 -7.13
C LEU A 243 -13.80 13.13 -7.63
N VAL A 244 -14.12 13.19 -8.91
CA VAL A 244 -14.73 14.35 -9.58
C VAL A 244 -16.05 13.94 -10.22
N ILE A 245 -16.95 14.90 -10.38
CA ILE A 245 -18.21 14.67 -11.08
C ILE A 245 -17.92 14.11 -12.48
N GLY A 246 -18.51 12.96 -12.79
CA GLY A 246 -18.29 12.23 -14.04
C GLY A 246 -17.38 11.01 -13.92
N ASP A 247 -16.67 10.81 -12.80
CA ASP A 247 -16.01 9.53 -12.54
C ASP A 247 -17.05 8.39 -12.46
N VAL A 248 -16.78 7.28 -13.14
CA VAL A 248 -17.65 6.10 -13.12
C VAL A 248 -17.17 5.13 -12.03
N VAL A 249 -17.94 5.05 -10.96
CA VAL A 249 -17.70 4.17 -9.81
C VAL A 249 -18.23 2.77 -10.12
N VAL A 250 -17.48 1.74 -9.74
CA VAL A 250 -17.94 0.35 -9.82
C VAL A 250 -18.71 0.06 -8.54
N GLU A 251 -20.03 -0.07 -8.67
CA GLU A 251 -20.91 -0.35 -7.53
C GLU A 251 -20.94 -1.85 -7.20
N SER A 252 -20.83 -2.71 -8.22
CA SER A 252 -20.81 -4.16 -8.06
C SER A 252 -20.29 -4.86 -9.32
N GLU A 253 -19.56 -5.96 -9.13
CA GLU A 253 -19.21 -6.88 -10.23
C GLU A 253 -20.14 -8.08 -10.16
N ILE A 254 -20.86 -8.37 -11.24
CA ILE A 254 -21.50 -9.67 -11.43
C ILE A 254 -20.37 -10.64 -11.80
N PRO A 255 -20.08 -11.69 -11.01
CA PRO A 255 -19.20 -12.76 -11.47
C PRO A 255 -19.76 -13.28 -12.79
N ALA A 256 -18.97 -13.49 -13.84
CA ALA A 256 -19.50 -13.90 -15.15
C ALA A 256 -20.46 -15.11 -15.04
N LEU A 257 -21.78 -14.85 -15.06
CA LEU A 257 -22.85 -15.85 -14.90
C LEU A 257 -23.17 -16.56 -16.22
N LEU A 258 -22.44 -16.25 -17.29
CA LEU A 258 -22.62 -16.84 -18.61
C LEU A 258 -21.49 -17.83 -18.87
N SER A 259 -21.75 -19.10 -18.60
CA SER A 259 -21.04 -20.17 -19.29
C SER A 259 -21.79 -20.50 -20.59
N ASP A 260 -21.07 -20.89 -21.63
CA ASP A 260 -21.61 -21.26 -22.96
C ASP A 260 -22.56 -22.47 -22.96
N LYS A 261 -23.03 -22.94 -21.80
CA LYS A 261 -23.68 -24.26 -21.59
C LYS A 261 -25.12 -24.21 -21.05
N GLY A 262 -25.84 -23.11 -21.24
CA GLY A 262 -27.25 -22.99 -20.83
C GLY A 262 -27.42 -22.57 -19.37
N PHE A 263 -28.68 -22.55 -18.88
CA PHE A 263 -29.05 -22.07 -17.55
C PHE A 263 -28.17 -22.71 -16.47
N LEU A 264 -27.23 -21.94 -15.95
CA LEU A 264 -26.42 -22.31 -14.80
C LEU A 264 -27.36 -22.50 -13.61
N HIS A 265 -27.16 -23.60 -12.88
CA HIS A 265 -27.74 -23.75 -11.55
C HIS A 265 -27.04 -22.71 -10.66
N LEU A 266 -27.70 -21.58 -10.46
CA LEU A 266 -27.20 -20.53 -9.58
C LEU A 266 -27.44 -20.95 -8.13
N GLU A 267 -26.43 -20.77 -7.29
CA GLU A 267 -26.59 -20.88 -5.84
C GLU A 267 -27.48 -19.74 -5.33
N ASP A 268 -28.19 -19.95 -4.22
CA ASP A 268 -29.17 -18.98 -3.69
C ASP A 268 -28.56 -17.59 -3.49
N TRP A 269 -27.31 -17.51 -3.05
CA TRP A 269 -26.61 -16.22 -2.89
C TRP A 269 -26.32 -15.54 -4.23
N GLN A 270 -26.09 -16.30 -5.30
CA GLN A 270 -25.90 -15.75 -6.65
C GLN A 270 -27.21 -15.19 -7.17
N LEU A 271 -28.34 -15.84 -6.86
CA LEU A 271 -29.68 -15.32 -7.18
C LEU A 271 -30.01 -14.07 -6.37
N ILE A 272 -29.71 -14.06 -5.07
CA ILE A 272 -29.89 -12.91 -4.18
C ILE A 272 -29.04 -11.73 -4.67
N LEU A 273 -27.74 -11.95 -4.88
CA LEU A 273 -26.84 -10.93 -5.42
C LEU A 273 -27.35 -10.44 -6.77
N THR A 274 -27.69 -11.34 -7.70
CA THR A 274 -28.26 -10.95 -9.01
C THR A 274 -29.54 -10.13 -8.86
N GLY A 275 -30.44 -10.50 -7.95
CA GLY A 275 -31.67 -9.76 -7.67
C GLY A 275 -31.40 -8.35 -7.14
N VAL A 276 -30.45 -8.20 -6.21
CA VAL A 276 -29.99 -6.90 -5.70
C VAL A 276 -29.32 -6.10 -6.82
N LEU A 277 -28.50 -6.73 -7.66
CA LEU A 277 -27.84 -6.06 -8.78
C LEU A 277 -28.80 -5.64 -9.88
N ILE A 278 -29.93 -6.34 -10.06
CA ILE A 278 -31.02 -5.94 -10.95
C ILE A 278 -31.85 -4.82 -10.31
N GLY A 279 -32.05 -4.84 -9.00
CA GLY A 279 -32.83 -3.86 -8.24
C GLY A 279 -32.13 -2.52 -8.05
N ASP A 280 -30.85 -2.55 -7.67
CA ASP A 280 -30.03 -1.41 -7.27
C ASP A 280 -29.02 -0.97 -8.36
N GLY A 281 -28.91 -1.74 -9.46
CA GLY A 281 -27.93 -1.55 -10.51
C GLY A 281 -28.45 -1.80 -11.94
N HIS A 282 -27.85 -1.11 -12.91
CA HIS A 282 -28.23 -1.14 -14.31
C HIS A 282 -27.23 -1.97 -15.14
N ILE A 283 -27.72 -2.92 -15.94
CA ILE A 283 -26.91 -3.64 -16.95
C ILE A 283 -26.63 -2.66 -18.09
N LYS A 284 -25.38 -2.23 -18.24
CA LYS A 284 -24.93 -1.59 -19.49
C LYS A 284 -24.47 -2.68 -20.45
N GLY A 285 -25.20 -2.86 -21.55
CA GLY A 285 -24.71 -3.56 -22.73
C GLY A 285 -23.61 -2.77 -23.44
#